data_AF-A0A290HCG3-F1
#
_entry.id   AF-A0A290HCG3-F1
#
_cell.length_a   1.000
_cell.length_b   1.000
_cell.length_c   1.000
_cell.angle_alpha   90.00
_cell.angle_beta   90.00
_cell.angle_gamma   90.00
#
_symmetry.space_group_name_H-M   'P 1'
#
loop_
_entity.id
_entity.type
_entity.pdbx_description
1 polymer ?
#
loop_
_entity_poly.entity_id
_entity_poly.type
_entity_poly.pdbx_seq_one_letter_code
_entity_poly.pdbx_strand_id
1 'polypeptide(L)'
;MEVVKTVVLLTLMTLLFVWVGGMMGGMQGMMIALILAGVMNFVSYFYSDTLVLRHYNAVPVTRQEARGLYNIVERLSQKAALPLPQIYIIPDSIPNAFATGRNPSHAVVAVTEGLLQLLDDEEVEAVLAHEMSHVRHYDILVGTIAATIAGAIGVIANMMQFGAMFGGDRENRPNPIVMIALAIILPLAAAVIQMAISRNREYMADEGSARLTAHPEWLQSALAKLSNYNAQGMVHEATPESAHMFIINPFSGKDISFASLFSTHPSTEDRIARLEELKFELK
;
A
#
# COMPACT_ATOMS: atom_id res chain seq x y z
N MET A 1 19.08 1.58 -5.03
CA MET A 1 17.99 1.78 -6.02
C MET A 1 16.74 2.39 -5.40
N GLU A 2 16.27 1.93 -4.24
CA GLU A 2 15.01 2.42 -3.64
C GLU A 2 15.07 3.87 -3.14
N VAL A 3 16.22 4.33 -2.63
CA VAL A 3 16.42 5.76 -2.34
C VAL A 3 16.27 6.61 -3.60
N VAL A 4 16.77 6.14 -4.75
CA VAL A 4 16.63 6.85 -6.03
C VAL A 4 15.17 6.90 -6.46
N LYS A 5 14.46 5.77 -6.42
CA LYS A 5 13.01 5.74 -6.73
C LYS A 5 12.22 6.63 -5.80
N THR A 6 12.53 6.62 -4.50
CA THR A 6 11.90 7.48 -3.50
C THR A 6 12.16 8.95 -3.80
N VAL A 7 13.41 9.33 -4.07
CA VAL A 7 13.78 10.70 -4.43
C VAL A 7 13.09 11.13 -5.72
N VAL A 8 13.03 10.27 -6.74
CA VAL A 8 12.32 10.53 -7.99
C VAL A 8 10.82 10.71 -7.74
N LEU A 9 10.19 9.81 -6.99
CA LEU A 9 8.77 9.90 -6.62
C LEU A 9 8.47 11.21 -5.90
N LEU A 10 9.22 11.54 -4.84
CA LEU A 10 9.04 12.79 -4.09
C LEU A 10 9.30 14.02 -4.95
N THR A 11 10.29 13.97 -5.85
CA THR A 11 10.59 15.07 -6.77
C THR A 11 9.45 15.28 -7.77
N LEU A 12 8.97 14.21 -8.42
CA LEU A 12 7.87 14.28 -9.37
C LEU A 12 6.57 14.77 -8.70
N MET A 13 6.29 14.31 -7.48
CA MET A 13 5.15 14.80 -6.71
C MET A 13 5.28 16.27 -6.33
N THR A 14 6.48 16.70 -5.93
CA THR A 14 6.75 18.13 -5.66
C THR A 14 6.52 18.98 -6.90
N LEU A 15 7.03 18.55 -8.05
CA LEU A 15 6.84 19.25 -9.33
C LEU A 15 5.36 19.32 -9.71
N LEU A 16 4.61 18.23 -9.52
CA LEU A 16 3.17 18.20 -9.77
C LEU A 16 2.44 19.21 -8.88
N PHE A 17 2.71 19.23 -7.57
CA PHE A 17 2.09 20.17 -6.64
C PHE A 17 2.43 21.62 -6.97
N VAL A 18 3.69 21.92 -7.30
CA VAL A 18 4.11 23.27 -7.70
C VAL A 18 3.42 23.71 -8.98
N TRP A 19 3.31 22.82 -9.97
CA TRP A 19 2.61 23.11 -11.22
C TRP A 19 1.13 23.45 -10.99
N VAL A 20 0.44 22.65 -10.17
CA VAL A 20 -0.95 22.91 -9.76
C VAL A 20 -1.08 24.24 -9.01
N GLY A 21 -0.18 24.49 -8.05
CA GLY A 21 -0.14 25.75 -7.30
C GLY A 21 0.00 26.96 -8.23
N GLY A 22 0.80 26.83 -9.30
CA GLY A 22 0.94 27.84 -10.34
C GLY A 22 -0.34 28.08 -11.14
N MET A 23 -1.08 27.03 -11.49
CA MET A 23 -2.36 27.17 -12.17
C MET A 23 -3.41 27.89 -11.32
N MET A 24 -3.38 27.70 -10.00
CA MET A 24 -4.36 28.26 -9.08
C MET A 24 -4.03 29.69 -8.63
N GLY A 25 -2.75 30.01 -8.43
CA GLY A 25 -2.32 31.25 -7.77
C GLY A 25 -1.08 31.90 -8.37
N GLY A 26 -0.67 31.53 -9.59
CA GLY A 26 0.52 32.05 -10.25
C GLY A 26 1.78 31.81 -9.41
N MET A 27 2.71 32.76 -9.43
CA MET A 27 4.00 32.62 -8.73
C MET A 27 3.84 32.44 -7.21
N GLN A 28 2.86 33.12 -6.60
CA GLN A 28 2.60 32.98 -5.17
C GLN A 28 2.05 31.59 -4.83
N GLY A 29 1.15 31.06 -5.66
CA GLY A 29 0.65 29.69 -5.53
C GLY A 29 1.75 28.64 -5.70
N MET A 30 2.69 28.84 -6.63
CA MET A 30 3.87 27.97 -6.79
C MET A 30 4.75 27.96 -5.53
N MET A 31 5.03 29.13 -4.93
CA MET A 31 5.84 29.24 -3.72
C MET A 31 5.18 28.55 -2.53
N ILE A 32 3.87 28.76 -2.33
CA ILE A 32 3.10 28.10 -1.27
C ILE A 32 3.13 26.58 -1.47
N ALA A 33 2.86 26.11 -2.69
CA ALA A 33 2.88 24.69 -3.02
C ALA A 33 4.26 24.06 -2.82
N LEU A 34 5.35 24.77 -3.14
CA LEU A 34 6.71 24.28 -2.90
C LEU A 34 7.01 24.10 -1.40
N ILE A 35 6.65 25.08 -0.57
CA ILE A 35 6.84 25.00 0.88
C ILE A 35 6.01 23.84 1.45
N LEU A 36 4.74 23.74 1.06
CA LEU A 36 3.86 22.65 1.50
C LEU A 36 4.37 21.28 1.07
N ALA A 37 4.82 21.14 -0.18
CA ALA A 37 5.40 19.90 -0.68
C ALA A 37 6.70 19.54 0.07
N GLY A 38 7.54 20.52 0.40
CA GLY A 38 8.74 20.31 1.22
C GLY A 38 8.41 19.78 2.62
N VAL A 39 7.42 20.40 3.28
CA VAL A 39 6.92 19.93 4.59
C VAL A 39 6.30 18.53 4.46
N MET A 40 5.48 18.29 3.44
CA MET A 40 4.84 17.01 3.20
C MET A 40 5.87 15.91 2.95
N ASN A 41 6.91 16.15 2.15
CA ASN A 41 7.98 15.20 1.91
C ASN A 41 8.73 14.86 3.20
N PHE A 42 9.02 15.87 4.03
CA PHE A 42 9.65 15.65 5.33
C PHE A 42 8.77 14.78 6.23
N VAL A 43 7.48 15.11 6.34
CA VAL A 43 6.52 14.34 7.14
C VAL A 43 6.36 12.91 6.60
N SER A 44 6.18 12.74 5.30
CA SER A 44 6.05 11.44 4.63
C SER A 44 7.31 10.58 4.75
N TYR A 45 8.51 11.16 4.89
CA TYR A 45 9.71 10.36 5.08
C TYR A 45 9.89 9.90 6.54
N PHE A 46 9.56 10.77 7.51
CA PHE A 46 9.83 10.51 8.93
C PHE A 46 8.65 9.94 9.73
N TYR A 47 7.42 10.13 9.27
CA TYR A 47 6.20 9.83 10.04
C TYR A 47 5.13 9.08 9.24
N SER A 48 5.48 8.56 8.06
CA SER A 48 4.52 7.90 7.17
C SER A 48 3.92 6.62 7.73
N ASP A 49 4.72 5.80 8.42
CA ASP A 49 4.25 4.64 9.17
C ASP A 49 3.15 5.03 10.17
N THR A 50 3.38 6.07 10.96
CA THR A 50 2.43 6.58 11.95
C THR A 50 1.16 7.11 11.28
N LEU A 51 1.28 7.81 10.15
CA LEU A 51 0.14 8.33 9.40
C LEU A 51 -0.70 7.19 8.80
N VAL A 52 -0.06 6.19 8.20
CA VAL A 52 -0.72 5.00 7.64
C VAL A 52 -1.43 4.22 8.74
N LEU A 53 -0.77 3.94 9.86
CA LEU A 53 -1.37 3.22 10.99
C LEU A 53 -2.58 3.94 11.57
N ARG A 54 -2.51 5.26 11.71
CA ARG A 54 -3.66 6.07 12.18
C ARG A 54 -4.80 6.08 11.18
N HIS A 55 -4.50 6.15 9.89
CA HIS A 55 -5.52 6.10 8.84
C HIS A 55 -6.33 4.79 8.91
N TYR A 56 -5.65 3.68 9.18
CA TYR A 56 -6.28 2.36 9.32
C TYR A 56 -6.75 2.03 10.75
N ASN A 57 -6.71 2.97 11.71
CA ASN A 57 -7.07 2.72 13.11
C ASN A 57 -6.37 1.47 13.71
N ALA A 58 -5.11 1.27 13.34
CA ALA A 58 -4.36 0.08 13.68
C ALA A 58 -4.09 -0.01 15.20
N VAL A 59 -4.31 -1.18 15.77
CA VAL A 59 -4.13 -1.50 17.19
C VAL A 59 -2.85 -2.32 17.38
N PRO A 60 -1.93 -1.93 18.28
CA PRO A 60 -0.69 -2.67 18.50
C PRO A 60 -0.97 -4.05 19.10
N VAL A 61 -0.23 -5.06 18.64
CA VAL A 61 -0.35 -6.44 19.14
C VAL A 61 0.66 -6.68 20.25
N THR A 62 0.18 -7.12 21.41
CA THR A 62 1.04 -7.57 22.50
C THR A 62 1.36 -9.06 22.39
N ARG A 63 2.40 -9.54 23.09
CA ARG A 63 2.75 -10.98 23.13
C ARG A 63 1.63 -11.90 23.63
N GLN A 64 0.64 -11.35 24.34
CA GLN A 64 -0.48 -12.10 24.91
C GLN A 64 -1.70 -12.13 23.98
N GLU A 65 -1.68 -11.37 22.89
CA GLU A 65 -2.83 -11.14 22.02
C GLU A 65 -2.64 -11.72 20.61
N ALA A 66 -3.77 -12.04 19.97
CA ALA A 66 -3.94 -12.39 18.56
C ALA A 66 -3.22 -13.63 18.03
N ARG A 67 -3.84 -14.82 18.21
CA ARG A 67 -3.59 -16.05 17.42
C ARG A 67 -2.12 -16.42 17.17
N GLY A 68 -1.21 -16.09 18.09
CA GLY A 68 0.22 -16.37 17.91
C GLY A 68 0.92 -15.53 16.83
N LEU A 69 0.30 -14.45 16.32
CA LEU A 69 0.85 -13.55 15.31
C LEU A 69 2.23 -13.02 15.70
N TYR A 70 2.38 -12.63 16.99
CA TYR A 70 3.66 -12.20 17.53
C TYR A 70 4.74 -13.27 17.37
N ASN A 71 4.41 -14.54 17.65
CA ASN A 71 5.36 -15.66 17.56
C ASN A 71 5.74 -15.97 16.11
N ILE A 72 4.80 -15.83 15.18
CA ILE A 72 5.04 -15.98 13.74
C ILE A 72 6.05 -14.91 13.29
N VAL A 73 5.76 -13.63 13.55
CA VAL A 73 6.64 -12.52 13.15
C VAL A 73 8.01 -12.60 13.83
N GLU A 74 8.06 -13.01 15.10
CA GLU A 74 9.33 -13.22 15.82
C GLU A 74 10.19 -14.32 15.17
N ARG A 75 9.59 -15.46 14.82
CA ARG A 75 10.29 -16.53 14.09
C ARG A 75 10.76 -16.08 12.70
N LEU A 76 9.90 -15.38 11.95
CA LEU A 76 10.25 -14.87 10.62
C LEU A 76 11.38 -13.83 10.69
N SER A 77 11.35 -12.93 11.67
CA SER A 77 12.40 -11.93 11.90
C SER A 77 13.75 -12.59 12.17
N GLN A 78 13.76 -13.64 12.99
CA GLN A 78 14.97 -14.43 13.24
C GLN A 78 15.48 -15.12 11.98
N LYS A 79 14.62 -15.82 11.24
CA LYS A 79 14.98 -16.49 9.97
C LYS A 79 15.50 -15.51 8.92
N ALA A 80 14.91 -14.32 8.84
CA ALA A 80 15.28 -13.28 7.89
C ALA A 80 16.48 -12.42 8.34
N ALA A 81 17.00 -12.63 9.56
CA ALA A 81 18.02 -11.81 10.19
C ALA A 81 17.64 -10.31 10.24
N LEU A 82 16.39 -10.03 10.60
CA LEU A 82 15.84 -8.68 10.71
C LEU A 82 15.55 -8.30 12.17
N PRO A 83 15.60 -7.00 12.51
CA PRO A 83 15.00 -6.50 13.75
C PRO A 83 13.52 -6.88 13.79
N LEU A 84 13.00 -7.18 14.99
CA LEU A 84 11.58 -7.45 15.18
C LEU A 84 10.78 -6.17 14.85
N PRO A 85 9.91 -6.18 13.81
CA PRO A 85 9.08 -5.03 13.49
C PRO A 85 7.98 -4.85 14.54
N GLN A 86 7.39 -3.67 14.57
CA GLN A 86 6.15 -3.47 15.33
C GLN A 86 5.01 -4.20 14.62
N ILE A 87 4.09 -4.77 15.39
CA ILE A 87 3.01 -5.62 14.87
C ILE A 87 1.68 -4.97 15.22
N TYR A 88 0.80 -4.86 14.23
CA TYR A 88 -0.51 -4.24 14.38
C TYR A 88 -1.63 -5.08 13.78
N ILE A 89 -2.82 -4.94 14.34
CA ILE A 89 -4.08 -5.42 13.77
C ILE A 89 -4.93 -4.23 13.36
N ILE A 90 -5.47 -4.31 12.16
CA ILE A 90 -6.39 -3.31 11.61
C ILE A 90 -7.81 -3.87 11.74
N PRO A 91 -8.73 -3.16 12.44
CA PRO A 91 -10.13 -3.59 12.62
C PRO A 91 -10.94 -3.36 11.33
N ASP A 92 -10.55 -4.05 10.27
CA ASP A 92 -11.19 -4.02 8.94
C ASP A 92 -11.53 -5.45 8.51
N SER A 93 -12.73 -5.62 7.98
CA SER A 93 -13.23 -6.88 7.43
C SER A 93 -12.64 -7.24 6.07
N ILE A 94 -12.06 -6.26 5.35
CA ILE A 94 -11.42 -6.50 4.06
C ILE A 94 -10.07 -7.20 4.29
N PRO A 95 -9.85 -8.42 3.78
CA PRO A 95 -8.61 -9.15 3.96
C PRO A 95 -7.42 -8.43 3.34
N ASN A 96 -6.45 -8.03 4.17
CA ASN A 96 -5.22 -7.41 3.72
C ASN A 96 -4.10 -7.53 4.77
N ALA A 97 -2.86 -7.39 4.33
CA ALA A 97 -1.68 -7.18 5.16
C ALA A 97 -0.68 -6.32 4.41
N PHE A 98 0.17 -5.59 5.13
CA PHE A 98 1.25 -4.82 4.52
C PHE A 98 2.39 -4.55 5.51
N ALA A 99 3.59 -4.34 4.96
CA ALA A 99 4.71 -3.73 5.67
C ALA A 99 4.86 -2.24 5.34
N THR A 100 5.11 -1.42 6.37
CA THR A 100 5.38 0.01 6.24
C THR A 100 6.62 0.42 7.05
N GLY A 101 7.18 1.58 6.75
CA GLY A 101 8.31 2.15 7.48
C GLY A 101 9.44 2.64 6.58
N ARG A 102 10.40 3.33 7.21
CA ARG A 102 11.51 3.98 6.49
C ARG A 102 12.73 3.10 6.27
N ASN A 103 12.89 2.06 7.08
CA ASN A 103 13.99 1.09 7.02
C ASN A 103 13.66 -0.11 7.91
N PRO A 104 14.42 -1.23 7.84
CA PRO A 104 14.14 -2.42 8.64
C PRO A 104 14.08 -2.21 10.15
N SER A 105 14.85 -1.26 10.70
CA SER A 105 14.83 -0.95 12.14
C SER A 105 13.60 -0.15 12.58
N HIS A 106 12.84 0.40 11.61
CA HIS A 106 11.60 1.13 11.82
C HIS A 106 10.46 0.50 11.02
N ALA A 107 10.55 -0.81 10.79
CA ALA A 107 9.54 -1.55 10.06
C ALA A 107 8.34 -1.84 10.97
N VAL A 108 7.18 -1.81 10.35
CA VAL A 108 5.89 -2.11 10.93
C VAL A 108 5.21 -3.10 10.01
N VAL A 109 4.60 -4.13 10.58
CA VAL A 109 3.76 -5.08 9.84
C VAL A 109 2.35 -5.03 10.42
N ALA A 110 1.37 -4.86 9.54
CA ALA A 110 -0.03 -4.80 9.92
C ALA A 110 -0.84 -5.86 9.16
N VAL A 111 -1.81 -6.47 9.84
CA VAL A 111 -2.76 -7.43 9.26
C VAL A 111 -4.18 -7.00 9.60
N THR A 112 -5.13 -7.19 8.68
CA THR A 112 -6.55 -6.92 8.98
C THR A 112 -7.21 -8.08 9.69
N GLU A 113 -8.26 -7.80 10.48
CA GLU A 113 -9.10 -8.84 11.08
C GLU A 113 -9.71 -9.76 10.02
N GLY A 114 -10.12 -9.19 8.87
CA GLY A 114 -10.61 -9.93 7.72
C GLY A 114 -9.60 -10.96 7.19
N LEU A 115 -8.31 -10.62 7.16
CA LEU A 115 -7.26 -11.55 6.73
C LEU A 115 -7.12 -12.72 7.70
N LEU A 116 -7.12 -12.42 9.00
CA LEU A 116 -7.05 -13.45 10.05
C LEU A 116 -8.30 -14.34 10.10
N GLN A 117 -9.44 -13.85 9.62
CA GLN A 117 -10.68 -14.65 9.51
C GLN A 117 -10.70 -15.52 8.25
N LEU A 118 -10.12 -15.03 7.14
CA LEU A 118 -10.12 -15.73 5.85
C LEU A 118 -9.05 -16.83 5.77
N LEU A 119 -7.86 -16.55 6.31
CA LEU A 119 -6.67 -17.41 6.19
C LEU A 119 -6.46 -18.26 7.45
N ASP A 120 -5.87 -19.43 7.25
CA ASP A 120 -5.35 -20.25 8.36
C ASP A 120 -3.95 -19.81 8.79
N ASP A 121 -3.42 -20.39 9.88
CA ASP A 121 -2.18 -19.95 10.50
C ASP A 121 -0.96 -20.09 9.56
N GLU A 122 -0.94 -21.12 8.69
CA GLU A 122 0.13 -21.38 7.73
C GLU A 122 0.10 -20.35 6.60
N GLU A 123 -1.08 -20.04 6.08
CA GLU A 123 -1.30 -18.99 5.09
C GLU A 123 -0.97 -17.61 5.62
N VAL A 124 -1.34 -17.30 6.88
CA VAL A 124 -0.96 -16.05 7.55
C VAL A 124 0.55 -15.95 7.69
N GLU A 125 1.25 -17.03 8.08
CA GLU A 125 2.71 -17.05 8.14
C GLU A 125 3.32 -16.78 6.75
N ALA A 126 2.78 -17.35 5.69
CA ALA A 126 3.28 -17.13 4.34
C ALA A 126 3.05 -15.70 3.82
N VAL A 127 1.90 -15.10 4.12
CA VAL A 127 1.63 -13.69 3.81
C VAL A 127 2.57 -12.78 4.59
N LEU A 128 2.75 -13.03 5.89
CA LEU A 128 3.71 -12.27 6.70
C LEU A 128 5.16 -12.45 6.22
N ALA A 129 5.54 -13.64 5.76
CA ALA A 129 6.87 -13.89 5.21
C ALA A 129 7.10 -13.14 3.89
N HIS A 130 6.05 -12.95 3.09
CA HIS A 130 6.06 -12.09 1.92
C HIS A 130 6.31 -10.63 2.32
N GLU A 131 5.53 -10.09 3.27
CA GLU A 131 5.72 -8.72 3.78
C GLU A 131 7.10 -8.50 4.42
N MET A 132 7.59 -9.49 5.18
CA MET A 132 8.94 -9.46 5.75
C MET A 132 10.04 -9.51 4.69
N SER A 133 9.77 -10.10 3.52
CA SER A 133 10.70 -10.09 2.40
C SER A 133 10.82 -8.69 1.79
N HIS A 134 9.76 -7.89 1.78
CA HIS A 134 9.85 -6.47 1.44
C HIS A 134 10.72 -5.69 2.42
N VAL A 135 10.51 -5.91 3.72
CA VAL A 135 11.37 -5.31 4.76
C VAL A 135 12.84 -5.66 4.50
N ARG A 136 13.14 -6.93 4.23
CA ARG A 136 14.50 -7.42 3.96
C ARG A 136 15.15 -6.78 2.74
N HIS A 137 14.37 -6.52 1.69
CA HIS A 137 14.86 -5.92 0.45
C HIS A 137 14.93 -4.37 0.48
N TYR A 138 14.67 -3.74 1.63
CA TYR A 138 14.73 -2.29 1.84
C TYR A 138 13.77 -1.49 0.95
N ASP A 139 12.60 -2.08 0.72
CA ASP A 139 11.77 -1.69 -0.41
C ASP A 139 10.35 -1.23 0.02
N ILE A 140 10.13 -1.20 1.34
CA ILE A 140 8.93 -0.72 2.05
C ILE A 140 8.74 0.81 1.99
N LEU A 141 9.82 1.60 1.86
CA LEU A 141 9.75 3.07 1.93
C LEU A 141 8.95 3.66 0.76
N VAL A 142 9.13 3.13 -0.44
CA VAL A 142 8.43 3.62 -1.64
C VAL A 142 6.92 3.38 -1.49
N GLY A 143 6.53 2.17 -1.09
CA GLY A 143 5.12 1.83 -0.83
C GLY A 143 4.51 2.67 0.28
N THR A 144 5.26 2.89 1.37
CA THR A 144 4.87 3.69 2.53
C THR A 144 4.58 5.16 2.16
N ILE A 145 5.46 5.79 1.37
CA ILE A 145 5.28 7.16 0.89
C ILE A 145 4.08 7.23 -0.07
N ALA A 146 3.97 6.28 -0.99
CA ALA A 146 2.83 6.19 -1.89
C ALA A 146 1.51 6.06 -1.13
N ALA A 147 1.45 5.23 -0.09
CA ALA A 147 0.29 5.07 0.78
C ALA A 147 -0.10 6.36 1.49
N THR A 148 0.89 7.09 2.00
CA THR A 148 0.67 8.36 2.70
C THR A 148 0.08 9.40 1.74
N ILE A 149 0.58 9.46 0.50
CA ILE A 149 0.06 10.36 -0.54
C ILE A 149 -1.37 9.97 -0.93
N ALA A 150 -1.63 8.67 -1.13
CA ALA A 150 -2.95 8.14 -1.44
C ALA A 150 -3.97 8.44 -0.33
N GLY A 151 -3.59 8.24 0.94
CA GLY A 151 -4.42 8.58 2.09
C GLY A 151 -4.71 10.07 2.19
N ALA A 152 -3.72 10.93 1.97
CA ALA A 152 -3.91 12.39 1.94
C ALA A 152 -4.87 12.81 0.83
N ILE A 153 -4.72 12.22 -0.36
CA ILE A 153 -5.64 12.36 -1.49
C ILE A 153 -7.08 11.95 -1.10
N GLY A 154 -7.24 10.79 -0.45
CA GLY A 154 -8.54 10.28 -0.02
C GLY A 154 -9.23 11.19 1.00
N VAL A 155 -8.49 11.77 1.94
CA VAL A 155 -9.02 12.75 2.90
C VAL A 155 -9.52 14.01 2.18
N ILE A 156 -8.74 14.53 1.23
CA ILE A 156 -9.13 15.70 0.43
C ILE A 156 -10.41 15.40 -0.36
N ALA A 157 -10.48 14.24 -1.03
CA ALA A 157 -11.65 13.78 -1.75
C ALA A 157 -12.91 13.73 -0.86
N ASN A 158 -12.80 13.11 0.31
CA ASN A 158 -13.89 13.01 1.28
C ASN A 158 -14.34 14.39 1.80
N MET A 159 -13.40 15.29 2.13
CA MET A 159 -13.73 16.64 2.59
C MET A 159 -14.53 17.43 1.55
N MET A 160 -14.22 17.28 0.26
CA MET A 160 -14.97 17.96 -0.80
C MET A 160 -16.33 17.33 -1.05
N GLN A 161 -16.44 16.00 -0.99
CA GLN A 161 -17.73 15.32 -1.09
C GLN A 161 -18.65 15.72 0.07
N PHE A 162 -18.11 15.78 1.28
CA PHE A 162 -18.82 16.27 2.47
C PHE A 162 -19.22 17.74 2.31
N GLY A 163 -18.30 18.60 1.87
CA GLY A 163 -18.60 20.01 1.55
C GLY A 163 -19.66 20.18 0.47
N ALA A 164 -19.68 19.32 -0.56
CA ALA A 164 -20.68 19.31 -1.62
C ALA A 164 -22.06 18.81 -1.17
N MET A 165 -22.10 17.84 -0.25
CA MET A 165 -23.32 17.21 0.25
C MET A 165 -24.02 18.05 1.34
N PHE A 166 -23.26 18.75 2.18
CA PHE A 166 -23.79 19.59 3.27
C PHE A 166 -23.79 21.10 2.96
N GLY A 167 -23.12 21.54 1.88
CA GLY A 167 -23.09 22.92 1.40
C GLY A 167 -24.27 23.30 0.51
N GLY A 168 -25.50 23.11 1.00
CA GLY A 168 -26.76 23.32 0.26
C GLY A 168 -27.13 24.78 -0.09
N ASP A 169 -26.21 25.73 0.09
CA ASP A 169 -26.41 27.13 -0.34
C ASP A 169 -25.69 27.40 -1.67
N ARG A 170 -26.34 28.12 -2.59
CA ARG A 170 -25.79 28.45 -3.93
C ARG A 170 -24.43 29.14 -3.90
N GLU A 171 -24.03 29.70 -2.76
CA GLU A 171 -22.73 30.35 -2.50
C GLU A 171 -21.59 29.39 -2.13
N ASN A 172 -21.85 28.15 -1.69
CA ASN A 172 -20.84 27.21 -1.20
C ASN A 172 -20.66 25.97 -2.10
N ARG A 173 -20.82 26.13 -3.42
CA ARG A 173 -20.45 25.08 -4.37
C ARG A 173 -18.95 24.82 -4.33
N PRO A 174 -18.49 23.54 -4.36
CA PRO A 174 -17.08 23.24 -4.58
C PRO A 174 -16.60 24.02 -5.79
N ASN A 175 -15.55 24.81 -5.62
CA ASN A 175 -15.04 25.67 -6.68
C ASN A 175 -14.82 24.82 -7.94
N PRO A 176 -15.49 25.10 -9.07
CA PRO A 176 -15.38 24.31 -10.30
C PRO A 176 -13.93 24.11 -10.75
N ILE A 177 -13.07 25.11 -10.46
CA ILE A 177 -11.64 25.07 -10.74
C ILE A 177 -10.94 24.00 -9.89
N VAL A 178 -11.30 23.87 -8.62
CA VAL A 178 -10.75 22.85 -7.70
C VAL A 178 -11.17 21.45 -8.15
N MET A 179 -12.43 21.27 -8.55
CA MET A 179 -12.91 19.97 -9.04
C MET A 179 -12.21 19.54 -10.35
N ILE A 180 -12.02 20.48 -11.29
CA ILE A 180 -11.27 20.21 -12.53
C ILE A 180 -9.80 19.91 -12.22
N ALA A 181 -9.19 20.67 -11.30
CA ALA A 181 -7.81 20.43 -10.89
C ALA A 181 -7.64 19.01 -10.35
N LEU A 182 -8.54 18.54 -9.49
CA LEU A 182 -8.45 17.20 -8.91
C LEU A 182 -8.74 16.08 -9.90
N ALA A 183 -9.67 16.29 -10.83
CA ALA A 183 -9.91 15.35 -11.91
C ALA A 183 -8.65 15.11 -12.78
N ILE A 184 -7.73 16.08 -12.80
CA ILE A 184 -6.44 15.97 -13.48
C ILE A 184 -5.35 15.44 -12.54
N ILE A 185 -5.31 15.91 -11.29
CA ILE A 185 -4.25 15.58 -10.32
C ILE A 185 -4.32 14.12 -9.89
N LEU A 186 -5.51 13.59 -9.59
CA LEU A 186 -5.66 12.24 -9.04
C LEU A 186 -5.11 11.17 -10.00
N PRO A 187 -5.50 11.14 -11.29
CA PRO A 187 -4.92 10.17 -12.23
C PRO A 187 -3.41 10.34 -12.44
N LEU A 188 -2.90 11.58 -12.42
CA LEU A 188 -1.47 11.84 -12.56
C LEU A 188 -0.68 11.37 -11.32
N ALA A 189 -1.22 11.61 -10.13
CA ALA A 189 -0.62 11.13 -8.88
C ALA A 189 -0.61 9.60 -8.84
N ALA A 190 -1.72 8.95 -9.17
CA ALA A 190 -1.82 7.50 -9.30
C ALA A 190 -0.78 6.96 -10.29
N ALA A 191 -0.66 7.56 -11.48
CA ALA A 191 0.31 7.13 -12.48
C ALA A 191 1.76 7.24 -11.97
N VAL A 192 2.12 8.34 -11.31
CA VAL A 192 3.48 8.50 -10.74
C VAL A 192 3.76 7.50 -9.62
N ILE A 193 2.79 7.27 -8.74
CA ILE A 193 2.89 6.25 -7.68
C ILE A 193 3.10 4.86 -8.30
N GLN A 194 2.29 4.49 -9.29
CA GLN A 194 2.34 3.19 -9.92
C GLN A 194 3.66 2.94 -10.65
N MET A 195 4.22 3.97 -11.30
CA MET A 195 5.55 3.88 -11.92
C MET A 195 6.68 3.64 -10.90
N ALA A 196 6.48 3.99 -9.62
CA ALA A 196 7.47 3.76 -8.58
C ALA A 196 7.48 2.30 -8.09
N ILE A 197 6.40 1.54 -8.33
CA ILE A 197 6.21 0.17 -7.87
C ILE A 197 6.64 -0.81 -8.97
N SER A 198 7.30 -1.91 -8.58
CA SER A 198 7.88 -2.86 -9.53
C SER A 198 7.29 -4.25 -9.36
N ARG A 199 6.69 -4.79 -10.44
CA ARG A 199 6.17 -6.17 -10.49
C ARG A 199 7.23 -7.23 -10.15
N ASN A 200 8.48 -7.02 -10.54
CA ASN A 200 9.55 -7.98 -10.26
C ASN A 200 9.82 -8.15 -8.76
N ARG A 201 9.49 -7.13 -7.95
CA ARG A 201 9.67 -7.18 -6.50
C ARG A 201 8.65 -8.08 -5.83
N GLU A 202 7.43 -8.14 -6.37
CA GLU A 202 6.40 -9.09 -5.91
C GLU A 202 6.89 -10.52 -6.08
N TYR A 203 7.48 -10.85 -7.23
CA TYR A 203 8.07 -12.18 -7.45
C TYR A 203 9.25 -12.47 -6.51
N MET A 204 10.10 -11.48 -6.21
CA MET A 204 11.18 -11.63 -5.23
C MET A 204 10.65 -11.82 -3.81
N ALA A 205 9.55 -11.18 -3.46
CA ALA A 205 8.90 -11.32 -2.17
C ALA A 205 8.16 -12.66 -2.05
N ASP A 206 7.55 -13.16 -3.13
CA ASP A 206 6.99 -14.51 -3.21
C ASP A 206 8.06 -15.58 -3.02
N GLU A 207 9.19 -15.44 -3.72
CA GLU A 207 10.35 -16.32 -3.53
C GLU A 207 10.92 -16.22 -2.11
N GLY A 208 11.00 -15.01 -1.57
CA GLY A 208 11.43 -14.76 -0.19
C GLY A 208 10.53 -15.45 0.83
N SER A 209 9.20 -15.35 0.66
CA SER A 209 8.21 -16.05 1.47
C SER A 209 8.41 -17.57 1.39
N ALA A 210 8.45 -18.12 0.18
CA ALA A 210 8.67 -19.55 -0.08
C ALA A 210 9.94 -20.08 0.61
N ARG A 211 11.05 -19.33 0.56
CA ARG A 211 12.31 -19.69 1.21
C ARG A 211 12.28 -19.53 2.74
N LEU A 212 11.59 -18.53 3.26
CA LEU A 212 11.47 -18.28 4.70
C LEU A 212 10.54 -19.28 5.40
N THR A 213 9.44 -19.65 4.75
CA THR A 213 8.52 -20.67 5.25
C THR A 213 9.02 -22.08 4.95
N ALA A 214 9.78 -22.26 3.87
CA ALA A 214 10.07 -23.56 3.24
C ALA A 214 8.82 -24.28 2.68
N HIS A 215 7.72 -23.54 2.54
CA HIS A 215 6.41 -24.02 2.12
C HIS A 215 5.78 -23.04 1.11
N PRO A 216 6.14 -23.13 -0.18
CA PRO A 216 5.54 -22.28 -1.21
C PRO A 216 4.03 -22.47 -1.36
N GLU A 217 3.51 -23.66 -1.05
CA GLU A 217 2.08 -24.01 -1.08
C GLU A 217 1.22 -23.11 -0.18
N TRP A 218 1.77 -22.65 0.95
CA TRP A 218 1.03 -21.81 1.88
C TRP A 218 0.71 -20.44 1.26
N LEU A 219 1.68 -19.83 0.57
CA LEU A 219 1.45 -18.56 -0.10
C LEU A 219 0.51 -18.73 -1.31
N GLN A 220 0.63 -19.81 -2.08
CA GLN A 220 -0.29 -20.07 -3.18
C GLN A 220 -1.73 -20.23 -2.70
N SER A 221 -1.95 -20.98 -1.63
CA SER A 221 -3.29 -21.17 -1.04
C SER A 221 -3.86 -19.83 -0.56
N ALA A 222 -3.05 -19.02 0.12
CA ALA A 222 -3.44 -17.68 0.55
C ALA A 222 -3.82 -16.78 -0.65
N LEU A 223 -2.99 -16.72 -1.69
CA LEU A 223 -3.25 -15.93 -2.90
C LEU A 223 -4.53 -16.39 -3.62
N ALA A 224 -4.80 -17.69 -3.68
CA ALA A 224 -6.02 -18.22 -4.27
C ALA A 224 -7.27 -17.81 -3.47
N LYS A 225 -7.24 -17.92 -2.13
CA LYS A 225 -8.35 -17.48 -1.26
C LYS A 225 -8.60 -15.98 -1.38
N LEU A 226 -7.54 -15.18 -1.36
CA LEU A 226 -7.60 -13.73 -1.54
C LEU A 226 -8.18 -13.37 -2.92
N SER A 227 -7.68 -13.98 -4.00
CA SER A 227 -8.20 -13.75 -5.36
C SER A 227 -9.69 -14.07 -5.47
N ASN A 228 -10.12 -15.20 -4.90
CA ASN A 228 -11.53 -15.59 -4.87
C ASN A 228 -12.40 -14.62 -4.06
N TYR A 229 -11.88 -14.06 -2.96
CA TYR A 229 -12.57 -13.04 -2.18
C TYR A 229 -12.78 -11.76 -3.02
N ASN A 230 -11.74 -11.30 -3.72
CA ASN A 230 -11.84 -10.10 -4.56
C ASN A 230 -12.72 -10.28 -5.80
N ALA A 231 -12.72 -11.47 -6.41
CA ALA A 231 -13.59 -11.79 -7.53
C ALA A 231 -15.10 -11.68 -7.19
N GLN A 232 -15.46 -11.82 -5.92
CA GLN A 232 -16.83 -11.62 -5.43
C GLN A 232 -17.22 -10.13 -5.32
N GLY A 233 -16.28 -9.21 -5.60
CA GLY A 233 -16.52 -7.77 -5.62
C GLY A 233 -16.60 -7.13 -4.23
N MET A 234 -16.24 -7.85 -3.17
CA MET A 234 -16.38 -7.42 -1.77
C MET A 234 -15.34 -6.38 -1.32
N VAL A 235 -14.33 -6.09 -2.15
CA VAL A 235 -13.41 -4.97 -1.90
C VAL A 235 -14.09 -3.68 -2.34
N HIS A 236 -14.83 -3.10 -1.41
CA HIS A 236 -15.41 -1.76 -1.51
C HIS A 236 -14.41 -0.78 -0.86
N GLU A 237 -14.23 0.43 -1.40
CA GLU A 237 -13.28 1.46 -0.93
C GLU A 237 -11.84 1.45 -1.50
N ALA A 238 -11.47 0.49 -2.36
CA ALA A 238 -10.18 0.59 -3.05
C ALA A 238 -10.19 1.73 -4.09
N THR A 239 -9.14 2.56 -4.06
CA THR A 239 -8.87 3.62 -5.05
C THR A 239 -7.65 3.27 -5.91
N PRO A 240 -7.50 3.80 -7.14
CA PRO A 240 -6.31 3.59 -7.95
C PRO A 240 -5.00 3.97 -7.24
N GLU A 241 -5.05 4.95 -6.34
CA GLU A 241 -3.91 5.43 -5.55
C GLU A 241 -3.60 4.52 -4.37
N SER A 242 -4.60 3.81 -3.81
CA SER A 242 -4.42 2.88 -2.69
C SER A 242 -4.23 1.43 -3.14
N ALA A 243 -4.36 1.15 -4.44
CA ALA A 243 -4.34 -0.20 -5.00
C ALA A 243 -3.09 -0.99 -4.63
N HIS A 244 -1.94 -0.32 -4.54
CA HIS A 244 -0.65 -0.92 -4.22
C HIS A 244 -0.47 -1.31 -2.76
N MET A 245 -1.41 -0.93 -1.90
CA MET A 245 -1.42 -1.32 -0.49
C MET A 245 -2.13 -2.66 -0.27
N PHE A 246 -2.69 -3.27 -1.31
CA PHE A 246 -3.38 -4.55 -1.23
C PHE A 246 -2.47 -5.68 -1.73
N ILE A 247 -2.50 -6.83 -1.04
CA ILE A 247 -1.75 -8.05 -1.45
C ILE A 247 -2.14 -8.51 -2.86
N ILE A 248 -3.43 -8.33 -3.20
CA ILE A 248 -4.01 -8.64 -4.50
C ILE A 248 -4.51 -7.35 -5.14
N ASN A 249 -4.47 -7.28 -6.47
CA ASN A 249 -5.03 -6.12 -7.17
C ASN A 249 -6.56 -6.07 -6.98
N PRO A 250 -7.12 -5.04 -6.28
CA PRO A 250 -8.55 -4.95 -5.98
C PRO A 250 -9.41 -4.64 -7.22
N PHE A 251 -8.78 -4.36 -8.37
CA PHE A 251 -9.44 -4.10 -9.64
C PHE A 251 -9.30 -5.27 -10.64
N SER A 252 -8.65 -6.37 -10.25
CA SER A 252 -8.58 -7.57 -11.08
C SER A 252 -9.98 -8.15 -11.35
N GLY A 253 -10.28 -8.49 -12.61
CA GLY A 253 -11.56 -9.08 -13.02
C GLY A 253 -12.71 -8.10 -13.30
N LYS A 254 -12.53 -6.78 -13.12
CA LYS A 254 -13.47 -5.77 -13.63
C LYS A 254 -13.07 -5.42 -15.07
N ASP A 255 -14.00 -5.49 -16.03
CA ASP A 255 -13.81 -5.17 -17.47
C ASP A 255 -13.42 -3.70 -17.69
N ILE A 256 -12.23 -3.32 -17.25
CA ILE A 256 -11.63 -2.02 -17.48
C ILE A 256 -10.40 -2.32 -18.33
N SER A 257 -10.55 -2.21 -19.66
CA SER A 257 -9.47 -2.37 -20.66
C SER A 257 -8.20 -1.56 -20.33
N PHE A 258 -8.34 -0.50 -19.53
CA PHE A 258 -7.26 0.36 -19.04
C PHE A 258 -6.61 -0.11 -17.71
N ALA A 259 -7.22 -1.01 -16.93
CA ALA A 259 -6.67 -1.45 -15.64
C ALA A 259 -5.41 -2.32 -15.79
N SER A 260 -5.24 -3.02 -16.92
CA SER A 260 -4.05 -3.83 -17.21
C SER A 260 -2.77 -2.99 -17.39
N LEU A 261 -2.91 -1.76 -17.88
CA LEU A 261 -1.82 -0.78 -18.06
C LEU A 261 -1.37 -0.14 -16.75
N PHE A 262 -2.20 -0.23 -15.71
CA PHE A 262 -2.00 0.36 -14.39
C PHE A 262 -1.87 -0.69 -13.27
N SER A 263 -1.85 -1.98 -13.60
CA SER A 263 -1.62 -3.04 -12.62
C SER A 263 -0.16 -3.03 -12.15
N THR A 264 0.10 -2.62 -10.92
CA THR A 264 1.44 -2.68 -10.31
C THR A 264 1.78 -4.06 -9.79
N HIS A 265 0.78 -4.92 -9.62
CA HIS A 265 0.96 -6.33 -9.26
C HIS A 265 0.94 -7.21 -10.52
N PRO A 266 1.80 -8.24 -10.58
CA PRO A 266 1.63 -9.33 -11.54
C PRO A 266 0.29 -10.04 -11.30
N SER A 267 -0.17 -10.80 -12.30
CA SER A 267 -1.41 -11.55 -12.14
C SER A 267 -1.26 -12.58 -11.03
N THR A 268 -2.34 -12.87 -10.30
CA THR A 268 -2.31 -13.87 -9.23
C THR A 268 -1.95 -15.24 -9.81
N GLU A 269 -2.40 -15.51 -11.03
CA GLU A 269 -2.11 -16.74 -11.78
C GLU A 269 -0.60 -16.89 -12.05
N ASP A 270 0.08 -15.84 -12.50
CA ASP A 270 1.53 -15.87 -12.74
C ASP A 270 2.32 -16.09 -11.44
N ARG A 271 1.91 -15.43 -10.35
CA ARG A 271 2.53 -15.62 -9.03
C ARG A 271 2.38 -17.05 -8.54
N ILE A 272 1.18 -17.62 -8.64
CA ILE A 272 0.91 -19.01 -8.26
C ILE A 272 1.73 -19.98 -9.12
N ALA A 273 1.80 -19.76 -10.43
CA ALA A 273 2.60 -20.58 -11.34
C ALA A 273 4.09 -20.57 -10.96
N ARG A 274 4.65 -19.39 -10.65
CA ARG A 274 6.04 -19.25 -10.24
C ARG A 274 6.34 -19.92 -8.89
N LEU A 275 5.41 -19.83 -7.94
CA LEU A 275 5.50 -20.54 -6.66
C LEU A 275 5.46 -22.06 -6.85
N GLU A 276 4.76 -22.56 -7.88
CA GLU A 276 4.70 -23.99 -8.17
C GLU A 276 6.05 -24.51 -8.66
N GLU A 277 6.75 -23.73 -9.50
CA GLU A 277 8.13 -24.04 -9.91
C GLU A 277 9.07 -24.12 -8.70
N LEU A 278 8.95 -23.18 -7.76
CA LEU A 278 9.77 -23.16 -6.53
C LEU A 278 9.56 -24.37 -5.63
N LYS A 279 8.36 -24.98 -5.62
CA LYS A 279 8.14 -26.23 -4.87
C LYS A 279 9.02 -27.37 -5.34
N PHE A 280 9.35 -27.42 -6.63
CA PHE A 280 10.23 -28.45 -7.18
C PHE A 280 11.70 -28.18 -6.86
N GLU A 281 12.08 -26.91 -6.72
CA GLU A 281 13.45 -26.51 -6.38
C GLU A 281 13.79 -26.67 -4.89
N LEU A 282 12.79 -26.51 -4.00
CA LEU A 282 12.98 -26.55 -2.54
C LEU A 282 12.81 -27.96 -1.93
N LYS A 283 12.45 -28.96 -2.74
CA LYS A 283 12.42 -30.38 -2.35
C LYS A 283 13.80 -31.01 -2.42
#